data_AF-A0A3S1AYX4-F1
#
_entry.id   AF-A0A3S1AYX4-F1
#
_cell.length_a   1.000
_cell.length_b   1.000
_cell.length_c   1.000
_cell.angle_alpha   90.00
_cell.angle_beta   90.00
_cell.angle_gamma   90.00
#
_symmetry.space_group_name_H-M   'P 1'
#
loop_
_entity.id
_entity.type
_entity.pdbx_description
1 polymer ?
#
loop_
_entity_poly.entity_id
_entity_poly.type
_entity_poly.pdbx_seq_one_letter_code
_entity_poly.pdbx_strand_id
1 'polypeptide(L)'
;MSSGQGEVRVNMASEEVDLRPVTRVEKQEISDRDPTRMNQHVKVTFEEVYAEPHETVHSFDSVWLTSNKVFTFTKTWCYRLTTAVCAVPLSVFWGIHFACLACVTIWCCQPCVKAYQIELSCIRGFFQSLLDALYRPCFQTMGYLFYNIRVNLQKGGNQAKD
;
A
#
# COMPACT_ATOMS: atom_id res chain seq x y z
N MET A 1 56.78 -51.58 -10.61
CA MET A 1 56.95 -50.11 -10.69
C MET A 1 56.47 -49.65 -12.04
N SER A 2 55.25 -49.10 -12.13
CA SER A 2 54.83 -48.28 -13.27
C SER A 2 53.63 -47.46 -12.82
N SER A 3 53.81 -46.14 -12.87
CA SER A 3 52.83 -45.12 -12.58
C SER A 3 51.59 -45.24 -13.48
N GLY A 4 50.42 -45.02 -12.91
CA GLY A 4 49.18 -44.71 -13.62
C GLY A 4 48.46 -43.60 -12.86
N GLN A 5 48.70 -42.35 -13.27
CA GLN A 5 47.97 -41.17 -12.79
C GLN A 5 46.51 -41.28 -13.21
N GLY A 6 45.60 -41.33 -12.24
CA GLY A 6 44.22 -40.90 -12.41
C GLY A 6 44.06 -39.52 -11.78
N GLU A 7 44.20 -38.46 -12.58
CA GLU A 7 43.86 -37.10 -12.17
C GLU A 7 42.33 -36.99 -12.06
N VAL A 8 41.78 -37.09 -10.86
CA VAL A 8 40.40 -36.70 -10.58
C VAL A 8 40.43 -35.25 -10.11
N ARG A 9 40.16 -34.30 -11.01
CA ARG A 9 39.95 -32.90 -10.65
C ARG A 9 38.64 -32.76 -9.89
N VAL A 10 38.73 -32.44 -8.61
CA VAL A 10 37.59 -31.91 -7.86
C VAL A 10 37.53 -30.42 -8.18
N ASN A 11 36.54 -30.01 -8.99
CA ASN A 11 36.26 -28.61 -9.23
C ASN A 11 35.83 -27.96 -7.92
N MET A 12 36.68 -27.10 -7.36
CA MET A 12 36.36 -26.23 -6.25
C MET A 12 35.51 -25.08 -6.82
N ALA A 13 34.20 -25.33 -7.02
CA ALA A 13 33.23 -24.25 -7.13
C ALA A 13 33.13 -23.64 -5.73
N SER A 14 33.88 -22.56 -5.53
CA SER A 14 33.76 -21.71 -4.37
C SER A 14 32.36 -21.11 -4.39
N GLU A 15 31.41 -21.75 -3.71
CA GLU A 15 30.18 -21.08 -3.33
C GLU A 15 30.58 -20.07 -2.25
N GLU A 16 30.86 -18.85 -2.71
CA GLU A 16 31.13 -17.70 -1.87
C GLU A 16 29.88 -17.46 -1.02
N VAL A 17 29.87 -18.03 0.18
CA VAL A 17 28.95 -17.58 1.23
C VAL A 17 29.42 -16.19 1.61
N ASP A 18 28.82 -15.19 0.96
CA ASP A 18 29.01 -13.77 1.22
C ASP A 18 28.60 -13.48 2.67
N LEU A 19 29.55 -13.65 3.59
CA LEU A 19 29.44 -13.25 4.99
C LEU A 19 29.56 -11.73 5.11
N ARG A 20 28.64 -11.00 4.47
CA ARG A 20 28.32 -9.66 4.95
C ARG A 20 27.49 -9.83 6.21
N PRO A 21 27.86 -9.22 7.35
CA PRO A 21 26.97 -9.19 8.49
C PRO A 21 25.68 -8.50 8.06
N VAL A 22 24.58 -9.25 8.09
CA VAL A 22 23.20 -8.73 7.97
C VAL A 22 22.89 -7.95 9.25
N THR A 23 23.57 -6.84 9.44
CA THR A 23 23.11 -5.79 10.34
C THR A 23 22.36 -4.79 9.47
N ARG A 24 21.21 -5.23 8.93
CA ARG A 24 20.20 -4.32 8.39
C ARG A 24 19.55 -3.61 9.57
N VAL A 25 20.32 -2.74 10.23
CA VAL A 25 19.70 -1.50 10.70
C VAL A 25 19.33 -0.81 9.42
N GLU A 26 18.05 -0.89 9.06
CA GLU A 26 17.47 -0.02 8.06
C GLU A 26 17.67 1.39 8.61
N LYS A 27 18.84 1.96 8.33
CA LYS A 27 19.09 3.38 8.41
C LYS A 27 18.18 3.91 7.32
N GLN A 28 16.92 4.11 7.68
CA GLN A 28 15.97 4.90 6.93
C GLN A 28 16.75 6.17 6.63
N GLU A 29 17.24 6.26 5.40
CA GLU A 29 17.96 7.41 4.92
C GLU A 29 16.98 8.54 5.15
N ILE A 30 17.31 9.42 6.11
CA ILE A 30 16.51 10.60 6.38
C ILE A 30 16.66 11.40 5.11
N SER A 31 15.77 11.13 4.14
CA SER A 31 15.76 11.76 2.84
C SER A 31 15.92 13.24 3.09
N ASP A 32 16.88 13.84 2.40
CA ASP A 32 16.98 15.30 2.37
C ASP A 32 15.57 15.82 2.09
N ARG A 33 15.01 16.59 3.03
CA ARG A 33 13.61 17.04 2.97
C ARG A 33 13.42 18.14 1.92
N ASP A 34 14.52 18.57 1.28
CA ASP A 34 14.55 19.57 0.22
C ASP A 34 15.63 19.23 -0.84
N PRO A 35 15.47 18.13 -1.60
CA PRO A 35 16.49 17.64 -2.54
C PRO A 35 16.75 18.61 -3.70
N THR A 36 15.78 19.49 -4.01
CA THR A 36 15.87 20.51 -5.05
C THR A 36 16.33 21.87 -4.53
N ARG A 37 16.58 22.00 -3.21
CA ARG A 37 17.00 23.24 -2.54
C ARG A 37 16.10 24.45 -2.84
N MET A 38 14.84 24.23 -3.18
CA MET A 38 13.91 25.31 -3.55
C MET A 38 13.47 26.13 -2.35
N ASN A 39 13.49 25.52 -1.15
CA ASN A 39 13.06 26.15 0.09
C ASN A 39 14.21 26.86 0.81
N GLN A 40 15.28 27.21 0.09
CA GLN A 40 16.43 27.91 0.68
C GLN A 40 16.03 29.25 1.32
N HIS A 41 14.99 29.90 0.80
CA HIS A 41 14.41 31.14 1.35
C HIS A 41 13.62 30.95 2.67
N VAL A 42 13.27 29.71 3.05
CA VAL A 42 12.56 29.38 4.30
C VAL A 42 13.52 28.82 5.36
N LYS A 43 14.79 28.59 4.99
CA LYS A 43 15.85 28.16 5.91
C LYS A 43 16.35 29.36 6.71
N VAL A 44 15.56 29.78 7.70
CA VAL A 44 15.94 30.87 8.58
C VAL A 44 17.09 30.41 9.49
N THR A 45 18.25 31.04 9.33
CA THR A 45 19.45 30.78 10.14
C THR A 45 19.35 31.54 11.47
N PHE A 46 19.93 31.02 12.55
CA PHE A 46 19.84 31.67 13.88
C PHE A 46 20.33 33.13 13.85
N GLU A 47 21.34 33.42 13.03
CA GLU A 47 21.88 34.76 12.80
C GLU A 47 20.86 35.69 12.11
N GLU A 48 20.02 35.17 11.20
CA GLU A 48 19.00 35.96 10.50
C GLU A 48 17.78 36.29 11.38
N VAL A 49 17.49 35.46 12.40
CA VAL A 49 16.44 35.75 13.39
C VAL A 49 16.85 36.88 14.33
N TYR A 50 18.14 36.97 14.66
CA TYR A 50 18.65 37.88 15.69
C TYR A 50 19.29 39.16 15.13
N ALA A 51 19.52 39.25 13.82
CA ALA A 51 19.90 40.46 13.08
C ALA A 51 21.07 41.24 13.71
N GLU A 52 22.10 40.57 14.21
CA GLU A 52 23.30 41.25 14.71
C GLU A 52 24.22 41.71 13.56
N PRO A 53 24.60 43.01 13.49
CA PRO A 53 25.70 43.46 12.63
C PRO A 53 27.07 43.03 13.18
N HIS A 54 27.96 42.63 12.28
CA HIS A 54 29.24 41.93 12.51
C HIS A 54 30.23 42.54 13.56
N GLU A 55 30.83 41.61 14.32
CA GLU A 55 32.24 41.43 14.71
C GLU A 55 33.05 42.43 15.56
N THR A 56 32.53 43.55 16.05
CA THR A 56 33.41 44.55 16.74
C THR A 56 33.27 44.67 18.26
N VAL A 57 32.46 43.85 18.94
CA VAL A 57 32.28 43.97 20.40
C VAL A 57 32.18 42.60 21.10
N HIS A 58 33.31 41.89 21.21
CA HIS A 58 33.39 40.61 21.92
C HIS A 58 33.19 40.78 23.43
N SER A 59 32.00 40.43 23.92
CA SER A 59 31.77 40.04 25.32
C SER A 59 31.24 38.60 25.33
N PHE A 60 32.11 37.65 25.66
CA PHE A 60 31.89 36.20 25.82
C PHE A 60 31.39 35.41 24.58
N ASP A 61 32.33 34.99 23.73
CA ASP A 61 32.10 34.01 22.63
C ASP A 61 31.42 32.70 23.09
N SER A 62 31.63 32.34 24.37
CA SER A 62 31.00 31.16 24.99
C SER A 62 29.48 31.30 25.15
N VAL A 63 28.96 32.52 25.37
CA VAL A 63 27.53 32.77 25.51
C VAL A 63 26.83 32.70 24.16
N TRP A 64 27.47 33.23 23.11
CA TRP A 64 26.96 33.16 21.74
C TRP A 64 26.87 31.70 21.24
N LEU A 65 27.94 30.91 21.41
CA LEU A 65 27.95 29.50 21.02
C LEU A 65 26.94 28.67 21.83
N THR A 66 26.83 28.92 23.14
CA THR A 66 25.88 28.21 24.01
C THR A 66 24.44 28.55 23.64
N SER A 67 24.14 29.82 23.35
CA SER A 67 22.79 30.26 22.95
C SER A 67 22.37 29.65 21.61
N ASN A 68 23.28 29.63 20.62
CA ASN A 68 23.03 28.98 19.34
C ASN A 68 22.77 27.46 19.49
N LYS A 69 23.55 26.81 20.35
CA LYS A 69 23.39 25.37 20.64
C LYS A 69 22.07 25.07 21.34
N VAL A 70 21.70 25.85 22.37
CA VAL A 70 20.45 25.70 23.12
C VAL A 70 19.23 26.01 22.23
N PHE A 71 19.31 27.01 21.36
CA PHE A 71 18.24 27.34 20.42
C PHE A 71 17.98 26.20 19.42
N THR A 72 19.05 25.69 18.81
CA THR A 72 18.97 24.60 17.82
C THR A 72 18.41 23.33 18.47
N PHE A 73 18.87 23.03 19.69
CA PHE A 73 18.34 21.91 20.47
C PHE A 73 16.85 22.12 20.79
N THR A 74 16.47 23.29 21.32
CA THR A 74 15.09 23.60 21.69
C THR A 74 14.13 23.47 20.50
N LYS A 75 14.51 23.96 19.31
CA LYS A 75 13.73 23.81 18.08
C LYS A 75 13.49 22.34 17.72
N THR A 76 14.53 21.51 17.76
CA THR A 76 14.42 20.08 17.44
C THR A 76 13.59 19.32 18.48
N TRP A 77 13.79 19.59 19.77
CA TRP A 77 13.08 18.91 20.84
C TRP A 77 11.62 19.35 20.94
N CYS A 78 11.31 20.62 20.70
CA CYS A 78 9.93 21.10 20.63
C CYS A 78 9.15 20.40 19.51
N TYR A 79 9.74 20.27 18.31
CA TYR A 79 9.12 19.51 17.21
C TYR A 79 8.90 18.04 17.57
N ARG A 80 9.91 17.38 18.14
CA ARG A 80 9.84 15.96 18.54
C ARG A 80 8.85 15.72 19.69
N LEU A 81 8.78 16.63 20.65
CA LEU A 81 7.87 16.53 21.78
C LEU A 81 6.44 16.80 21.32
N THR A 82 6.20 17.82 20.51
CA THR A 82 4.87 18.14 19.97
C THR A 82 4.33 16.99 19.11
N THR A 83 5.16 16.44 18.21
CA THR A 83 4.73 15.27 17.42
C THR A 83 4.49 14.05 18.30
N ALA A 84 5.33 13.77 19.30
CA ALA A 84 5.11 12.63 20.20
C ALA A 84 3.85 12.80 21.06
N VAL A 85 3.65 13.98 21.65
CA VAL A 85 2.50 14.31 22.49
C VAL A 85 1.20 14.30 21.69
N CYS A 86 1.22 14.62 20.39
CA CYS A 86 0.03 14.51 19.55
C CYS A 86 -0.15 13.11 18.94
N ALA A 87 0.93 12.46 18.49
CA ALA A 87 0.87 11.17 17.81
C ALA A 87 0.55 10.01 18.76
N VAL A 88 1.08 10.02 19.98
CA VAL A 88 0.81 8.96 20.98
C VAL A 88 -0.68 8.90 21.37
N PRO A 89 -1.35 9.97 21.81
CA PRO A 89 -2.76 9.90 22.16
C PRO A 89 -3.64 9.63 20.93
N LEU A 90 -3.29 10.17 19.75
CA LEU A 90 -4.01 9.84 18.52
C LEU A 90 -3.89 8.33 18.20
N SER A 91 -2.70 7.75 18.30
CA SER A 91 -2.48 6.31 18.09
C SER A 91 -3.30 5.47 19.07
N VAL A 92 -3.33 5.83 20.35
CA VAL A 92 -4.13 5.13 21.36
C VAL A 92 -5.63 5.26 21.06
N PHE A 93 -6.11 6.45 20.69
CA PHE A 93 -7.50 6.67 20.33
C PHE A 93 -7.93 5.79 19.14
N TRP A 94 -7.13 5.76 18.07
CA TRP A 94 -7.37 4.91 16.91
C TRP A 94 -7.31 3.42 17.24
N GLY A 95 -6.39 3.01 18.13
CA GLY A 95 -6.31 1.63 18.60
C GLY A 95 -7.56 1.17 19.35
N ILE A 96 -8.06 1.99 20.28
CA ILE A 96 -9.31 1.73 21.00
C ILE A 96 -10.50 1.69 20.03
N HIS A 97 -10.55 2.64 19.08
CA HIS A 97 -11.62 2.67 18.09
C HIS A 97 -11.66 1.38 17.25
N PHE A 98 -10.50 0.93 16.77
CA PHE A 98 -10.38 -0.32 16.03
C PHE A 98 -10.78 -1.54 16.87
N ALA A 99 -10.42 -1.57 18.16
CA ALA A 99 -10.83 -2.63 19.07
C ALA A 99 -12.36 -2.68 19.24
N CYS A 100 -13.02 -1.53 19.43
CA CYS A 100 -14.48 -1.45 19.50
C CYS A 100 -15.14 -1.93 18.20
N LEU A 101 -14.65 -1.49 17.04
CA LEU A 101 -15.13 -1.93 15.73
C LEU A 101 -14.99 -3.44 15.55
N ALA A 102 -13.86 -4.02 15.97
CA ALA A 102 -13.64 -5.45 15.91
C ALA A 102 -14.65 -6.21 16.78
N CYS A 103 -14.88 -5.75 18.02
CA CYS A 103 -15.93 -6.30 18.88
C CYS A 103 -17.31 -6.23 18.20
N VAL A 104 -17.76 -5.07 17.75
CA VAL A 104 -19.06 -4.93 17.08
C VAL A 104 -19.13 -5.82 15.82
N THR A 105 -18.03 -5.95 15.09
CA THR A 105 -17.98 -6.78 13.89
C THR A 105 -18.22 -8.26 14.23
N ILE A 106 -17.51 -8.79 15.22
CA ILE A 106 -17.59 -10.20 15.61
C ILE A 106 -18.95 -10.50 16.28
N TRP A 107 -19.37 -9.64 17.20
CA TRP A 107 -20.54 -9.88 18.04
C TRP A 107 -21.87 -9.45 17.40
N CYS A 108 -21.87 -8.44 16.53
CA CYS A 108 -23.10 -7.91 15.91
C CYS A 108 -23.09 -8.10 14.40
N CYS A 109 -22.02 -7.72 13.68
CA CYS A 109 -22.03 -7.78 12.22
C CYS A 109 -22.09 -9.23 11.70
N GLN A 110 -21.29 -10.15 12.23
CA GLN A 110 -21.34 -11.56 11.84
C GLN A 110 -22.73 -12.20 12.04
N PRO A 111 -23.39 -12.10 13.21
CA PRO A 111 -24.75 -12.65 13.35
C PRO A 111 -25.77 -11.90 12.49
N CYS A 112 -25.67 -10.57 12.32
CA CYS A 112 -26.55 -9.84 11.42
C CYS A 112 -26.40 -10.33 9.97
N VAL A 113 -25.19 -10.52 9.47
CA VAL A 113 -24.94 -11.06 8.13
C VAL A 113 -25.56 -12.45 7.99
N LYS A 114 -25.40 -13.32 8.99
CA LYS A 114 -26.02 -14.65 8.98
C LYS A 114 -27.56 -14.57 9.00
N ALA A 115 -28.14 -13.66 9.78
CA ALA A 115 -29.58 -13.43 9.80
C ALA A 115 -30.10 -12.94 8.44
N TYR A 116 -29.42 -11.95 7.84
CA TYR A 116 -29.76 -11.47 6.50
C TYR A 116 -29.63 -12.55 5.44
N GLN A 117 -28.67 -13.47 5.54
CA GLN A 117 -28.56 -14.59 4.61
C GLN A 117 -29.77 -15.52 4.66
N ILE A 118 -30.37 -15.72 5.84
CA ILE A 118 -31.58 -16.52 6.00
C ILE A 118 -32.77 -15.83 5.32
N GLU A 119 -32.98 -14.54 5.61
CA GLU A 119 -34.03 -13.72 4.99
C GLU A 119 -33.88 -13.66 3.46
N LEU A 120 -32.65 -13.40 2.98
CA LEU A 120 -32.33 -13.39 1.56
C LEU A 120 -32.53 -14.77 0.92
N SER A 121 -32.28 -15.86 1.63
CA SER A 121 -32.53 -17.21 1.10
C SER A 121 -34.01 -17.46 0.85
N CYS A 122 -34.88 -16.98 1.74
CA CYS A 122 -36.33 -17.03 1.56
C CYS A 122 -36.76 -16.17 0.35
N ILE A 123 -36.30 -14.92 0.28
CA ILE A 123 -36.58 -14.02 -0.85
C ILE A 123 -36.07 -14.62 -2.17
N ARG A 124 -34.87 -15.20 -2.16
CA ARG A 124 -34.28 -15.86 -3.33
C ARG A 124 -35.14 -17.02 -3.80
N GLY A 125 -35.69 -17.83 -2.89
CA GLY A 125 -36.62 -18.90 -3.23
C GLY A 125 -37.86 -18.37 -3.95
N PHE A 126 -38.50 -17.34 -3.41
CA PHE A 126 -39.64 -16.68 -4.03
C PHE A 126 -39.31 -16.10 -5.42
N PHE A 127 -38.18 -15.39 -5.54
CA PHE A 127 -37.72 -14.84 -6.81
C PHE A 127 -37.43 -15.94 -7.83
N GLN A 128 -36.81 -17.05 -7.43
CA GLN A 128 -36.58 -18.18 -8.33
C GLN A 128 -37.90 -18.74 -8.86
N SER A 129 -38.90 -18.92 -8.00
CA SER A 129 -40.23 -19.36 -8.45
C SER A 129 -40.89 -18.36 -9.41
N LEU A 130 -40.73 -17.06 -9.18
CA LEU A 130 -41.23 -16.02 -10.08
C LEU A 130 -40.51 -16.04 -11.44
N LEU A 131 -39.19 -16.19 -11.44
CA LEU A 131 -38.38 -16.30 -12.65
C LEU A 131 -38.75 -17.57 -13.44
N ASP A 132 -38.94 -18.70 -12.76
CA ASP A 132 -39.36 -19.94 -13.42
C ASP A 132 -40.80 -19.85 -13.96
N ALA A 133 -41.70 -19.14 -13.29
CA ALA A 133 -43.08 -18.98 -13.74
C ALA A 133 -43.19 -18.04 -14.94
N LEU A 134 -42.41 -16.95 -14.97
CA LEU A 134 -42.57 -15.88 -15.97
C LEU A 134 -41.47 -15.91 -17.04
N TYR A 135 -40.22 -15.96 -16.62
CA TYR A 135 -39.10 -15.82 -17.54
C TYR A 135 -38.83 -17.11 -18.30
N ARG A 136 -38.98 -18.28 -17.67
CA ARG A 136 -38.79 -19.56 -18.35
C ARG A 136 -39.68 -19.73 -19.60
N PRO A 137 -41.01 -19.52 -19.55
CA PRO A 137 -41.84 -19.59 -20.76
C PRO A 137 -41.53 -18.47 -21.76
N CYS A 138 -41.23 -17.25 -21.30
CA CYS A 138 -40.86 -16.13 -22.20
C CYS A 138 -39.58 -16.42 -22.99
N PHE A 139 -38.53 -16.93 -22.34
CA PHE A 139 -37.30 -17.27 -23.04
C PHE A 139 -37.46 -18.50 -23.92
N GLN A 140 -38.29 -19.47 -23.53
CA GLN A 140 -38.61 -20.62 -24.36
C GLN A 140 -39.32 -20.19 -25.65
N THR A 141 -40.32 -19.31 -25.58
CA THR A 141 -41.04 -18.82 -26.76
C THR A 141 -40.16 -17.95 -27.65
N MET A 142 -39.32 -17.09 -27.08
CA MET A 142 -38.32 -16.32 -27.85
C MET A 142 -37.35 -17.25 -28.58
N GLY A 143 -36.87 -18.31 -27.92
CA GLY A 143 -36.06 -19.35 -28.56
C GLY A 143 -36.77 -20.05 -29.73
N TYR A 144 -38.06 -20.37 -29.57
CA TYR A 144 -38.88 -20.93 -30.66
C TYR A 144 -39.08 -19.98 -31.84
N LEU A 145 -39.18 -18.67 -31.58
CA LEU A 145 -39.31 -17.65 -32.62
C LEU A 145 -38.06 -17.63 -33.53
N PHE A 146 -36.88 -17.67 -32.92
CA PHE A 146 -35.61 -17.69 -33.65
C PHE A 146 -35.33 -19.05 -34.30
N TYR A 147 -35.73 -20.17 -33.67
CA TYR A 147 -35.57 -21.50 -34.24
C TYR A 147 -36.31 -21.70 -35.58
N ASN A 148 -37.48 -21.08 -35.73
CA ASN A 148 -38.28 -21.20 -36.96
C ASN A 148 -37.69 -20.45 -38.17
N ILE A 149 -36.67 -19.61 -37.99
CA ILE A 149 -36.02 -18.88 -39.09
C ILE A 149 -35.04 -19.83 -39.80
N ARG A 150 -35.52 -20.50 -40.85
CA ARG A 150 -34.70 -21.33 -41.75
C ARG A 150 -34.02 -20.45 -42.79
N VAL A 151 -32.71 -20.25 -42.66
CA VAL A 151 -31.91 -19.53 -43.67
C VAL A 151 -31.53 -20.51 -44.78
N ASN A 152 -32.15 -20.39 -45.94
CA ASN A 152 -31.70 -21.10 -47.14
C ASN A 152 -30.61 -20.27 -47.82
N LEU A 153 -29.35 -20.67 -47.65
CA LEU A 153 -28.25 -20.14 -48.46
C LEU A 153 -28.41 -20.68 -49.88
N GLN A 154 -28.93 -19.86 -50.78
CA GLN A 154 -28.92 -20.16 -52.20
C GLN A 154 -27.49 -19.90 -52.70
N LYS A 155 -26.74 -20.99 -52.96
CA LYS A 155 -25.43 -20.91 -53.61
C LYS A 155 -25.66 -20.40 -55.03
N GLY A 156 -25.41 -19.11 -55.23
CA GLY A 156 -25.58 -18.43 -56.50
C GLY A 156 -24.82 -19.14 -57.63
N GLY A 157 -25.61 -19.64 -58.58
CA GLY A 157 -25.30 -19.74 -60.01
C GLY A 157 -24.01 -20.47 -60.39
N ASN A 158 -24.11 -21.78 -60.65
CA ASN A 158 -23.36 -22.38 -61.75
C ASN A 158 -23.97 -23.73 -62.16
N GLN A 159 -24.93 -23.70 -63.09
CA GLN A 159 -25.25 -24.81 -64.00
C GLN A 159 -25.84 -24.20 -65.28
N ALA A 160 -24.97 -23.57 -66.08
CA ALA A 160 -25.23 -23.27 -67.48
C ALA A 160 -24.48 -24.31 -68.32
N LYS A 161 -25.20 -25.33 -68.78
CA LYS A 161 -24.89 -26.17 -69.94
C LYS A 161 -25.97 -27.23 -70.05
N ASP A 162 -26.87 -27.05 -71.01
CA ASP A 162 -27.10 -27.98 -72.11
C ASP A 162 -27.91 -27.25 -73.21
#